data_AF-A0A5E4MHB5-F1
#
_entry.id   AF-A0A5E4MHB5-F1
#
_cell.length_a   1.000
_cell.length_b   1.000
_cell.length_c   1.000
_cell.angle_alpha   90.00
_cell.angle_beta   90.00
_cell.angle_gamma   90.00
#
_symmetry.space_group_name_H-M   'P 1'
#
loop_
_entity.id
_entity.type
_entity.pdbx_description
1 polymer ?
#
loop_
_entity_poly.entity_id
_entity_poly.type
_entity_poly.pdbx_seq_one_letter_code
_entity_poly.pdbx_strand_id
1 'polypeptide(L)'
;MEAMLEVMAVDQVLMEIMLDLETLAVVVEVMVLAGAIIGKAGARIRRIRQDSGAGITIGEPTEGSDERIITINGTDSQIQMAQYLLQQCVQAQKPGGPGGDGFM
;
A
#
# COMPACT_ATOMS: atom_id res chain seq x y z
N MET A 1 28.72 24.08 22.47
CA MET A 1 28.43 22.83 21.75
C MET A 1 26.96 22.43 21.92
N GLU A 2 26.40 22.52 23.14
CA GLU A 2 24.98 22.23 23.40
C GLU A 2 23.99 23.12 22.62
N ALA A 3 24.23 24.43 22.52
CA ALA A 3 23.36 25.32 21.73
C ALA A 3 23.33 24.99 20.22
N MET A 4 24.41 24.41 19.69
CA MET A 4 24.46 23.97 18.28
C MET A 4 23.65 22.68 18.07
N LEU A 5 23.63 21.80 19.08
CA LEU A 5 22.80 20.59 19.10
C LEU A 5 21.32 20.92 19.25
N GLU A 6 20.94 21.88 20.09
CA GLU A 6 19.54 22.34 20.18
C GLU A 6 19.04 22.96 18.88
N VAL A 7 19.86 23.79 18.21
CA VAL A 7 19.50 24.37 16.91
C VAL A 7 19.39 23.28 15.84
N MET A 8 20.30 22.30 15.82
CA MET A 8 20.20 21.14 14.92
C MET A 8 18.97 20.28 15.22
N ALA A 9 18.62 20.08 16.49
CA ALA A 9 17.45 19.31 16.89
C ALA A 9 16.14 20.02 16.49
N VAL A 10 16.06 21.33 16.67
CA VAL A 10 14.86 22.11 16.29
C VAL A 10 14.69 22.17 14.77
N ASP A 11 15.78 22.35 14.01
CA ASP A 11 15.74 22.34 12.53
C ASP A 11 15.35 20.95 11.99
N GLN A 12 15.89 19.89 12.59
CA GLN A 12 15.55 18.50 12.25
C GLN A 12 14.10 18.14 12.60
N VAL A 13 13.59 18.61 13.74
CA VAL A 13 12.19 18.43 14.16
C VAL A 13 11.23 19.25 13.28
N LEU A 14 11.60 20.46 12.87
CA LEU A 14 10.83 21.25 11.91
C LEU A 14 10.79 20.59 10.52
N MET A 15 11.89 19.98 10.09
CA MET A 15 11.95 19.21 8.84
C MET A 15 11.04 17.97 8.90
N GLU A 16 11.01 17.25 10.02
CA GLU A 16 10.06 16.13 10.26
C GLU A 16 8.60 16.60 10.27
N ILE A 17 8.30 17.70 10.97
CA ILE A 17 6.94 18.26 11.07
C ILE A 17 6.44 18.81 9.72
N MET A 18 7.32 19.36 8.87
CA MET A 18 6.96 19.81 7.52
C MET A 18 6.75 18.67 6.53
N LEU A 19 7.42 17.52 6.70
CA LEU A 19 7.24 16.33 5.86
C LEU A 19 5.91 15.61 6.12
N ASP A 20 5.30 15.77 7.30
CA ASP A 20 4.03 15.14 7.66
C ASP A 20 2.77 15.86 7.16
N LEU A 21 2.88 17.11 6.68
CA LEU A 21 1.72 17.99 6.56
C LEU A 21 1.00 18.01 5.20
N GLU A 22 1.45 17.32 4.14
CA GLU A 22 0.73 17.35 2.85
C GLU A 22 1.00 16.17 1.90
N THR A 23 1.40 15.00 2.41
CA THR A 23 1.81 13.90 1.51
C THR A 23 0.61 13.18 0.91
N LEU A 24 0.26 13.56 -0.32
CA LEU A 24 -0.52 12.72 -1.23
C LEU A 24 0.47 11.87 -2.03
N ALA A 25 0.83 10.71 -1.48
CA ALA A 25 1.70 9.79 -2.17
C ALA A 25 0.89 8.95 -3.17
N VAL A 26 1.45 8.72 -4.36
CA VAL A 26 0.88 7.88 -5.39
C VAL A 26 1.90 6.82 -5.75
N VAL A 27 1.59 5.56 -5.45
CA VAL A 27 2.45 4.41 -5.74
C VAL A 27 1.82 3.60 -6.87
N VAL A 28 2.65 3.21 -7.84
CA VAL A 28 2.26 2.41 -8.99
C VAL A 28 3.00 1.07 -8.93
N GLU A 29 2.25 -0.03 -8.76
CA GLU A 29 2.80 -1.38 -8.75
C GLU A 29 2.26 -2.20 -9.92
N VAL A 30 3.14 -2.93 -10.60
CA VAL A 30 2.76 -3.90 -11.63
C VAL A 30 2.58 -5.25 -10.95
N MET A 31 1.39 -5.84 -11.04
CA MET A 31 1.05 -7.06 -10.33
C MET A 31 0.60 -8.19 -11.24
N VAL A 32 1.33 -9.31 -11.20
CA VAL A 32 1.12 -10.53 -12.00
C VAL A 32 -0.08 -11.37 -11.51
N LEU A 33 -0.53 -11.19 -10.26
CA LEU A 33 -1.56 -12.02 -9.61
C LEU A 33 -2.80 -11.22 -9.18
N ALA A 34 -3.28 -10.31 -10.03
CA ALA A 34 -4.40 -9.44 -9.70
C ALA A 34 -5.67 -10.21 -9.26
N GLY A 35 -5.91 -11.41 -9.77
CA GLY A 35 -7.04 -12.26 -9.35
C GLY A 35 -7.02 -12.63 -7.86
N ALA A 36 -5.84 -12.89 -7.29
CA ALA A 36 -5.68 -13.22 -5.87
C ALA A 36 -6.04 -12.04 -4.95
N ILE A 37 -5.79 -10.82 -5.44
CA ILE A 37 -6.01 -9.56 -4.71
C ILE A 37 -7.44 -9.06 -4.85
N ILE A 38 -8.01 -9.15 -6.05
CA ILE A 38 -9.41 -8.78 -6.29
C ILE A 38 -10.32 -9.71 -5.47
N GLY A 39 -10.02 -11.01 -5.48
CA GLY A 39 -10.81 -12.03 -4.80
C GLY A 39 -12.18 -12.23 -5.45
N LYS A 40 -12.96 -13.18 -4.92
CA LYS A 40 -14.30 -13.50 -5.45
C LYS A 40 -15.21 -12.26 -5.37
N ALA A 41 -15.82 -11.90 -6.50
CA ALA A 41 -16.68 -10.73 -6.64
C ALA A 41 -16.07 -9.38 -6.19
N GLY A 42 -14.72 -9.27 -6.16
CA GLY A 42 -14.05 -8.04 -5.71
C GLY A 42 -14.09 -7.82 -4.19
N ALA A 43 -14.50 -8.82 -3.40
CA ALA A 43 -14.64 -8.67 -1.95
C ALA A 43 -13.31 -8.32 -1.26
N ARG A 44 -12.21 -8.91 -1.73
CA ARG A 44 -10.90 -8.75 -1.09
C ARG A 44 -10.31 -7.36 -1.34
N ILE A 45 -10.32 -6.88 -2.59
CA ILE A 45 -9.87 -5.52 -2.89
C ILE A 45 -10.75 -4.44 -2.22
N ARG A 46 -12.06 -4.67 -2.09
CA ARG A 46 -12.94 -3.77 -1.32
C ARG A 46 -12.52 -3.66 0.13
N ARG A 47 -12.19 -4.80 0.75
CA ARG A 47 -11.68 -4.83 2.12
C ARG A 47 -10.32 -4.14 2.24
N ILE A 48 -9.39 -4.38 1.31
CA ILE A 48 -8.08 -3.70 1.33
C ILE A 48 -8.25 -2.18 1.28
N ARG A 49 -9.12 -1.66 0.40
CA ARG A 49 -9.44 -0.22 0.34
C ARG A 49 -10.03 0.31 1.64
N GLN A 50 -10.90 -0.48 2.28
CA GLN A 50 -11.54 -0.13 3.53
C GLN A 50 -10.55 -0.12 4.70
N ASP A 51 -9.72 -1.16 4.81
CA ASP A 51 -8.79 -1.37 5.92
C ASP A 51 -7.57 -0.44 5.79
N SER A 52 -7.10 -0.15 4.57
CA SER A 52 -6.00 0.79 4.35
C SER A 52 -6.43 2.26 4.32
N GLY A 53 -7.70 2.53 4.01
CA GLY A 53 -8.19 3.89 3.73
C GLY A 53 -7.59 4.54 2.49
N ALA A 54 -6.76 3.82 1.72
CA ALA A 54 -6.16 4.31 0.49
C ALA A 54 -7.15 4.25 -0.68
N GLY A 55 -7.09 5.24 -1.57
CA GLY A 55 -7.66 5.08 -2.90
C GLY A 55 -6.83 4.07 -3.67
N ILE A 56 -7.48 3.05 -4.24
CA ILE A 56 -6.79 2.01 -5.02
C ILE A 56 -7.49 1.86 -6.36
N THR A 57 -6.79 2.11 -7.45
CA THR A 57 -7.26 1.95 -8.83
C THR A 57 -6.54 0.76 -9.46
N ILE A 58 -7.28 -0.13 -10.11
CA ILE A 58 -6.72 -1.27 -10.84
C ILE A 58 -6.93 -1.01 -12.32
N GLY A 59 -5.82 -0.91 -13.06
CA GLY A 59 -5.80 -0.73 -14.49
C GLY A 59 -6.18 -2.00 -15.27
N GLU A 60 -6.27 -1.81 -16.58
CA GLU A 60 -6.45 -2.90 -17.52
C GLU A 60 -5.23 -3.83 -17.53
N PRO A 61 -5.42 -5.12 -17.85
CA PRO A 61 -4.30 -6.01 -18.06
C PRO A 61 -3.44 -5.52 -19.23
N THR A 62 -2.13 -5.56 -19.07
CA THR A 62 -1.17 -5.22 -20.13
C THR A 62 -1.34 -6.21 -21.29
N GLU A 63 -1.24 -5.74 -22.54
CA GLU A 63 -1.42 -6.57 -23.73
C GLU A 63 -0.49 -7.80 -23.70
N GLY A 64 -1.08 -8.99 -23.67
CA GLY A 64 -0.36 -10.27 -23.63
C GLY A 64 0.07 -10.75 -22.23
N SER A 65 -0.35 -10.08 -21.15
CA SER A 65 -0.03 -10.44 -19.76
C SER A 65 -1.26 -10.34 -18.85
N ASP A 66 -1.28 -11.14 -17.77
CA ASP A 66 -2.26 -10.97 -16.68
C ASP A 66 -1.86 -9.86 -15.68
N GLU A 67 -0.75 -9.17 -15.97
CA GLU A 67 -0.26 -8.04 -15.19
C GLU A 67 -1.19 -6.85 -15.24
N ARG A 68 -1.53 -6.31 -14.07
CA ARG A 68 -2.31 -5.09 -13.95
C ARG A 68 -1.53 -4.05 -13.18
N ILE A 69 -1.69 -2.80 -13.61
CA ILE A 69 -1.16 -1.64 -12.91
C ILE A 69 -2.10 -1.32 -11.76
N ILE A 70 -1.59 -1.33 -10.52
CA ILE A 70 -2.33 -0.87 -9.35
C ILE A 70 -1.77 0.48 -8.94
N THR A 71 -2.65 1.48 -8.89
CA THR A 71 -2.34 2.81 -8.38
C THR A 71 -2.93 2.95 -7.00
N ILE A 72 -2.10 3.25 -6.01
CA ILE A 72 -2.49 3.49 -4.63
C ILE A 72 -2.26 4.97 -4.33
N ASN A 73 -3.28 5.68 -3.86
CA ASN A 73 -3.19 7.08 -3.48
C ASN A 73 -3.72 7.32 -2.06
N GLY A 74 -3.02 8.14 -1.30
CA GLY A 74 -3.38 8.44 0.08
C GLY A 74 -2.20 9.02 0.84
N THR A 75 -2.30 9.02 2.16
CA THR A 75 -1.16 9.32 3.04
C THR A 75 -0.18 8.15 3.04
N ASP A 76 1.07 8.40 3.43
CA ASP A 76 2.10 7.36 3.50
C ASP A 76 1.66 6.16 4.34
N SER A 77 1.00 6.38 5.47
CA SER A 77 0.44 5.31 6.32
C SER A 77 -0.62 4.48 5.59
N GLN A 78 -1.49 5.12 4.81
CA GLN A 78 -2.53 4.43 4.04
C GLN A 78 -1.90 3.57 2.93
N ILE A 79 -0.87 4.09 2.28
CA ILE A 79 -0.16 3.39 1.22
C ILE A 79 0.62 2.21 1.78
N GLN A 80 1.36 2.40 2.87
CA GLN A 80 2.11 1.34 3.53
C GLN A 80 1.18 0.20 3.96
N MET A 81 0.01 0.54 4.53
CA MET A 81 -1.00 -0.46 4.90
C MET A 81 -1.55 -1.18 3.66
N ALA A 82 -1.88 -0.43 2.59
CA ALA A 82 -2.36 -1.02 1.35
C ALA A 82 -1.32 -1.99 0.75
N GLN A 83 -0.04 -1.58 0.67
CA GLN A 83 1.05 -2.42 0.20
C GLN A 83 1.22 -3.67 1.04
N TYR A 84 1.18 -3.55 2.37
CA TYR A 84 1.26 -4.69 3.27
C TYR A 84 0.15 -5.72 2.99
N LEU A 85 -1.10 -5.26 2.90
CA LEU A 85 -2.25 -6.12 2.62
C LEU A 85 -2.18 -6.75 1.22
N LEU A 86 -1.73 -5.99 0.22
CA LEU A 86 -1.54 -6.49 -1.14
C LEU A 86 -0.46 -7.58 -1.20
N GLN A 87 0.68 -7.37 -0.52
CA GLN A 87 1.76 -8.36 -0.44
C GLN A 87 1.29 -9.64 0.26
N GLN A 88 0.49 -9.54 1.32
CA GLN A 88 -0.09 -10.72 1.96
C GLN A 88 -1.00 -11.53 1.02
N CYS A 89 -1.76 -10.85 0.16
CA CYS A 89 -2.60 -11.53 -0.82
C CYS A 89 -1.78 -12.34 -1.83
N VAL A 90 -0.64 -11.80 -2.26
CA VAL A 90 0.30 -12.49 -3.17
C VAL A 90 0.99 -13.66 -2.47
N GLN A 91 1.43 -13.49 -1.21
CA GLN A 91 2.11 -14.54 -0.46
C GLN A 91 1.19 -15.72 -0.09
N ALA A 92 -0.09 -15.44 0.20
CA ALA A 92 -1.09 -16.46 0.49
C ALA A 92 -1.38 -17.39 -0.70
N GLN A 93 -0.99 -17.01 -1.92
CA GLN A 93 -1.21 -17.79 -3.14
C GLN A 93 -0.10 -18.83 -3.42
N LYS A 94 0.92 -18.97 -2.56
CA LYS A 94 1.90 -20.07 -2.68
C LYS A 94 1.16 -21.43 -2.59
N PRO A 95 1.41 -22.37 -3.53
CA PRO A 95 0.74 -23.65 -3.55
C PRO A 95 1.19 -24.47 -2.33
N GLY A 96 0.33 -24.57 -1.31
CA GLY A 96 0.58 -25.38 -0.12
C GLY A 96 0.08 -24.84 1.22
N GLY A 97 -0.46 -23.61 1.30
CA GLY A 97 -1.05 -23.08 2.54
C GLY A 97 -2.54 -23.44 2.68
N PRO A 98 -3.05 -23.76 3.90
CA PRO A 98 -4.47 -24.04 4.08
C PRO A 98 -5.27 -22.82 3.67
N GLY A 99 -6.24 -23.03 2.78
CA GLY A 99 -7.19 -22.01 2.34
C GLY A 99 -7.98 -21.49 3.54
N GLY A 100 -7.48 -20.40 4.11
CA GLY A 100 -8.14 -19.61 5.12
C GLY A 100 -8.04 -18.17 4.67
N ASP A 101 -9.19 -17.57 4.36
CA ASP A 101 -9.46 -16.16 4.54
C ASP A 101 -9.12 -15.76 5.99
N GLY A 102 -7.81 -15.67 6.28
CA GLY A 102 -7.24 -15.43 7.61
C GLY A 102 -7.44 -14.00 8.12
N PHE A 103 -8.65 -13.48 7.98
CA PHE A 103 -9.08 -12.20 8.48
C PHE A 103 -10.49 -12.34 9.06
N MET A 104 -10.58 -13.02 10.20
CA MET A 104 -11.72 -12.89 11.14
C MET A 104 -11.85 -11.45 11.64
#